data_AF-A0A920NBB7-F1
#
_entry.id   AF-A0A920NBB7-F1
#
_cell.length_a   1.000
_cell.length_b   1.000
_cell.length_c   1.000
_cell.angle_alpha   90.00
_cell.angle_beta   90.00
_cell.angle_gamma   90.00
#
_symmetry.space_group_name_H-M   'P 1'
#
loop_
_entity.id
_entity.type
_entity.pdbx_description
1 polymer ?
#
loop_
_entity_poly.entity_id
_entity_poly.type
_entity_poly.pdbx_seq_one_letter_code
_entity_poly.pdbx_strand_id
1 'polypeptide(L)'
;MSFYEHIVIANFSLTWFMVGLIWLIQIVNYPLFRLISKHRFPHYHESHIKRITPIVSTVMILEASVAVSLILISTPYTSSGLGLINVLFLALIWLSTALLQLPMHNKLNTLKNPKTVNN
;
A
#
# COMPACT_ATOMS: atom_id res chain seq x y z
N MET A 1 -28.41 0.37 -11.67
CA MET A 1 -26.96 0.65 -11.72
C MET A 1 -26.36 -0.02 -12.94
N SER A 2 -25.59 0.69 -13.74
CA SER A 2 -24.84 0.12 -14.86
C SER A 2 -23.66 -0.72 -14.35
N PHE A 3 -23.16 -1.65 -15.19
CA PHE A 3 -21.98 -2.45 -14.84
C PHE A 3 -20.76 -1.59 -14.49
N TYR A 4 -20.59 -0.45 -15.18
CA TYR A 4 -19.52 0.51 -14.92
C TYR A 4 -19.55 1.10 -13.50
N GLU A 5 -20.74 1.43 -12.98
CA GLU A 5 -20.90 2.00 -11.62
C GLU A 5 -20.41 1.02 -10.53
N HIS A 6 -20.59 -0.28 -10.73
CA HIS A 6 -20.10 -1.29 -9.80
C HIS A 6 -18.56 -1.31 -9.75
N ILE A 7 -17.89 -1.12 -10.89
CA ILE A 7 -16.42 -1.06 -10.97
C ILE A 7 -15.91 0.20 -10.27
N VAL A 8 -16.57 1.35 -10.46
CA VAL A 8 -16.21 2.60 -9.79
C VAL A 8 -16.33 2.45 -8.28
N ILE A 9 -17.44 1.87 -7.79
CA ILE A 9 -17.65 1.62 -6.35
C ILE A 9 -16.59 0.65 -5.82
N ALA A 10 -16.25 -0.39 -6.57
CA ALA A 10 -15.20 -1.33 -6.19
C ALA A 10 -13.82 -0.64 -6.10
N ASN A 11 -13.47 0.20 -7.08
CA ASN A 11 -12.22 0.98 -7.07
C ASN A 11 -12.16 1.88 -5.83
N PHE A 12 -13.23 2.66 -5.60
CA PHE A 12 -13.33 3.55 -4.45
C PHE A 12 -13.21 2.79 -3.12
N SER A 13 -13.87 1.65 -2.99
CA SER A 13 -13.85 0.82 -1.78
C SER A 13 -12.45 0.25 -1.51
N LEU A 14 -11.76 -0.22 -2.55
CA LEU A 14 -10.38 -0.73 -2.44
C LEU A 14 -9.40 0.38 -2.05
N THR A 15 -9.50 1.55 -2.68
CA THR A 15 -8.67 2.71 -2.33
C THR A 15 -8.92 3.15 -0.89
N TRP A 16 -10.19 3.23 -0.45
CA TRP A 16 -10.51 3.63 0.92
C TRP A 16 -10.02 2.61 1.96
N PHE A 17 -10.10 1.32 1.63
CA PHE A 17 -9.51 0.27 2.45
C PHE A 17 -7.99 0.46 2.58
N MET A 18 -7.28 0.73 1.48
CA MET A 18 -5.83 0.99 1.49
C MET A 18 -5.48 2.23 2.31
N VAL A 19 -6.26 3.30 2.21
CA VAL A 19 -6.10 4.51 3.07
C VAL A 19 -6.22 4.14 4.55
N GLY A 20 -7.26 3.40 4.92
CA GLY A 20 -7.46 2.92 6.29
C GLY A 20 -6.31 2.03 6.77
N LEU A 21 -5.82 1.14 5.91
CA LEU A 21 -4.68 0.28 6.20
C LEU A 21 -3.40 1.09 6.44
N ILE A 22 -3.12 2.10 5.61
CA ILE A 22 -1.98 3.00 5.78
C ILE A 22 -2.08 3.74 7.11
N TRP A 23 -3.26 4.28 7.47
CA TRP A 23 -3.47 4.94 8.76
C TRP A 23 -3.26 3.99 9.94
N LEU A 24 -3.77 2.76 9.86
CA LEU A 24 -3.57 1.76 10.90
C LEU A 24 -2.07 1.47 11.12
N ILE A 25 -1.29 1.38 10.03
CA ILE A 25 0.15 1.16 10.14
C ILE A 25 0.86 2.40 10.70
N GLN A 26 0.57 3.59 10.17
CA GLN A 26 1.28 4.82 10.51
C GLN A 26 0.93 5.37 11.90
N ILE A 27 -0.36 5.38 12.26
CA ILE A 27 -0.85 6.01 13.49
C ILE A 27 -0.80 5.03 14.66
N VAL A 28 -1.00 3.74 14.42
CA VAL A 28 -1.10 2.75 15.51
C VAL A 28 0.15 1.89 15.59
N ASN A 29 0.50 1.17 14.52
CA ASN A 29 1.57 0.17 14.60
C ASN A 29 2.96 0.80 14.78
N TYR A 30 3.34 1.80 13.97
CA TYR A 30 4.66 2.42 14.07
C TYR A 30 4.92 3.11 15.43
N PRO A 31 3.97 3.83 16.04
CA PRO A 31 4.15 4.33 17.41
C PRO A 31 4.28 3.23 18.45
N LEU A 32 3.52 2.13 18.33
CA LEU A 32 3.63 0.98 19.23
C LEU A 32 4.99 0.29 19.14
N PHE A 33 5.66 0.32 17.98
CA PHE A 33 6.98 -0.28 17.83
C PHE A 33 8.04 0.39 18.74
N ARG A 34 7.80 1.63 19.19
CA ARG A 34 8.66 2.33 20.15
C ARG A 34 8.65 1.68 21.55
N LEU A 35 7.60 0.92 21.88
CA LEU A 35 7.47 0.24 23.17
C LEU A 35 8.23 -1.10 23.22
N ILE A 36 8.70 -1.59 22.08
CA ILE A 36 9.38 -2.88 21.98
C ILE A 36 10.87 -2.72 22.31
N SER A 37 11.36 -3.57 23.22
CA SER A 37 12.77 -3.57 23.62
C SER A 37 13.72 -3.73 22.43
N LYS A 38 14.90 -3.10 22.51
CA LYS A 38 15.81 -3.04 21.36
C LYS A 38 16.20 -4.40 20.82
N HIS A 39 16.35 -5.38 21.72
CA HIS A 39 16.72 -6.76 21.41
C HIS A 39 15.61 -7.57 20.72
N ARG A 40 14.32 -7.33 21.03
CA ARG A 40 13.20 -8.12 20.47
C ARG A 40 12.64 -7.56 19.17
N PHE A 41 12.96 -6.30 18.88
CA PHE A 41 12.40 -5.59 17.73
C PHE A 41 12.75 -6.21 16.36
N PRO A 42 13.97 -6.70 16.06
CA PRO A 42 14.26 -7.29 14.76
C PRO A 42 13.34 -8.48 14.45
N HIS A 43 13.16 -9.39 15.42
CA HIS A 43 12.29 -10.55 15.26
C HIS A 43 10.81 -10.17 15.14
N TYR A 44 10.37 -9.17 15.93
CA TYR A 44 9.01 -8.64 15.85
C TYR A 44 8.75 -7.97 14.49
N HIS A 45 9.69 -7.16 14.01
CA HIS A 45 9.58 -6.45 12.75
C HIS A 45 9.54 -7.43 11.57
N GLU A 46 10.45 -8.40 11.51
CA GLU A 46 10.44 -9.44 10.48
C GLU A 46 9.10 -10.20 10.45
N SER A 47 8.58 -10.55 11.63
CA SER A 47 7.27 -11.21 11.76
C SER A 47 6.11 -10.31 11.30
N HIS A 48 6.18 -9.01 11.59
CA HIS A 48 5.20 -8.03 11.13
C HIS A 48 5.22 -7.90 9.60
N ILE A 49 6.40 -7.78 8.99
CA ILE A 49 6.57 -7.72 7.53
C ILE A 49 5.96 -8.95 6.87
N LYS A 50 6.34 -10.14 7.31
CA LYS A 50 5.87 -11.41 6.74
C LYS A 50 4.35 -11.54 6.75
N ARG A 51 3.67 -10.92 7.73
CA ARG A 51 2.21 -10.97 7.88
C ARG A 51 1.50 -9.85 7.12
N ILE A 52 2.07 -8.64 7.08
CA ILE A 52 1.41 -7.49 6.45
C ILE A 52 1.59 -7.48 4.92
N THR A 53 2.74 -7.95 4.42
CA THR A 53 3.06 -7.92 2.98
C THR A 53 2.02 -8.66 2.12
N PRO A 54 1.58 -9.89 2.45
CA PRO A 54 0.57 -10.59 1.64
C PRO A 54 -0.79 -9.86 1.60
N ILE A 55 -1.17 -9.21 2.70
CA ILE A 55 -2.44 -8.47 2.80
C ILE A 55 -2.36 -7.24 1.89
N VAL A 56 -1.30 -6.44 2.02
CA VAL A 56 -1.08 -5.24 1.22
C VAL A 56 -0.96 -5.60 -0.27
N SER A 57 -0.15 -6.60 -0.62
CA SER A 57 0.08 -6.98 -2.02
C SER A 57 -1.18 -7.45 -2.71
N THR A 58 -2.02 -8.23 -2.02
CA THR A 58 -3.28 -8.73 -2.58
C THR A 58 -4.24 -7.59 -2.91
N VAL A 59 -4.41 -6.65 -1.97
CA VAL A 59 -5.31 -5.51 -2.18
C VAL A 59 -4.77 -4.57 -3.26
N MET A 60 -3.45 -4.35 -3.31
CA MET A 60 -2.82 -3.57 -4.39
C MET A 60 -3.08 -4.17 -5.77
N ILE A 61 -2.88 -5.49 -5.94
CA ILE A 61 -3.13 -6.17 -7.23
C ILE A 61 -4.61 -6.05 -7.64
N LEU A 62 -5.53 -6.19 -6.69
CA LEU A 62 -6.96 -6.02 -6.93
C LEU A 62 -7.29 -4.58 -7.34
N GLU A 63 -6.78 -3.59 -6.61
CA GLU A 63 -6.98 -2.16 -6.92
C GLU A 63 -6.49 -1.82 -8.33
N ALA A 64 -5.28 -2.28 -8.71
CA ALA A 64 -4.74 -2.08 -10.04
C ALA A 64 -5.59 -2.74 -11.12
N SER A 65 -6.06 -3.96 -10.88
CA SER A 65 -6.91 -4.69 -11.83
C SER A 65 -8.24 -3.99 -12.07
N VAL A 66 -8.84 -3.45 -11.00
CA VAL A 66 -10.10 -2.67 -11.07
C VAL A 66 -9.86 -1.29 -11.71
N ALA A 67 -8.74 -0.63 -11.43
CA ALA A 67 -8.40 0.65 -12.06
C ALA A 67 -8.19 0.51 -13.57
N VAL A 68 -7.51 -0.55 -14.02
CA VAL A 68 -7.30 -0.83 -15.44
C VAL A 68 -8.61 -1.18 -16.14
N SER A 69 -9.49 -1.94 -15.51
CA SER A 69 -10.79 -2.31 -16.11
C SER A 69 -11.70 -1.09 -16.34
N LEU A 70 -11.59 -0.03 -15.53
CA LEU A 70 -12.30 1.25 -15.76
C LEU A 70 -11.94 1.91 -17.09
N ILE A 71 -10.71 1.73 -17.58
CA ILE A 71 -10.28 2.26 -18.89
C ILE A 71 -10.82 1.37 -20.01
N LEU A 72 -10.68 0.04 -19.88
CA LEU A 72 -11.04 -0.93 -20.91
C LEU A 72 -12.55 -1.01 -21.16
N ILE A 73 -13.37 -0.77 -20.15
CA ILE A 73 -14.84 -0.92 -20.19
C ILE A 73 -15.52 0.46 -20.30
N SER A 74 -14.76 1.50 -20.66
CA SER A 74 -15.30 2.86 -20.78
C SER A 74 -16.46 2.92 -21.79
N THR A 75 -17.55 3.55 -21.38
CA THR A 75 -18.78 3.73 -22.18
C THR A 75 -18.80 5.11 -22.86
N PRO A 76 -19.59 5.33 -23.92
CA PRO A 76 -19.69 6.63 -24.61
C PRO A 76 -20.11 7.80 -23.69
N TYR A 77 -20.75 7.50 -22.57
CA TYR A 77 -21.26 8.48 -21.59
C TYR A 77 -20.27 8.76 -20.45
N THR A 78 -19.15 8.04 -20.39
CA THR A 78 -18.13 8.20 -19.35
C THR A 78 -16.89 8.88 -19.93
N SER A 79 -16.45 9.96 -19.30
CA SER A 79 -15.22 10.66 -19.71
C SER A 79 -14.01 9.74 -19.49
N SER A 80 -13.46 9.18 -20.56
CA SER A 80 -12.26 8.34 -20.54
C SER A 80 -11.07 9.04 -19.86
N GLY A 81 -11.06 10.37 -19.81
CA GLY A 81 -10.07 11.16 -19.08
C GLY A 81 -10.04 10.90 -17.58
N LEU A 82 -11.18 10.63 -16.93
CA LEU A 82 -11.24 10.33 -15.51
C LEU A 82 -10.60 8.98 -15.16
N GLY A 83 -10.80 7.97 -16.00
CA GLY A 83 -10.14 6.65 -15.84
C GLY A 83 -8.63 6.75 -15.97
N LEU A 84 -8.14 7.55 -16.94
CA LEU A 84 -6.71 7.81 -17.10
C LEU A 84 -6.13 8.53 -15.88
N ILE A 85 -6.80 9.56 -15.39
CA ILE A 85 -6.39 10.30 -14.18
C ILE A 85 -6.32 9.34 -12.97
N ASN A 86 -7.30 8.45 -12.78
CA ASN A 86 -7.29 7.46 -11.70
C ASN A 86 -6.05 6.56 -11.76
N VAL A 87 -5.73 5.99 -12.93
CA VAL A 87 -4.55 5.14 -13.11
C VAL A 87 -3.24 5.93 -12.91
N LEU A 88 -3.17 7.18 -13.37
CA LEU A 88 -2.00 8.03 -13.13
C LEU A 88 -1.78 8.30 -11.65
N PHE A 89 -2.84 8.62 -10.89
CA PHE A 89 -2.72 8.79 -9.44
C PHE A 89 -2.33 7.49 -8.74
N LEU A 90 -2.91 6.35 -9.13
CA LEU A 90 -2.53 5.05 -8.60
C LEU A 90 -1.04 4.76 -8.83
N ALA A 91 -0.55 4.99 -10.05
CA ALA A 91 0.85 4.82 -10.40
C ALA A 91 1.77 5.74 -9.57
N LEU A 92 1.36 6.99 -9.36
CA LEU A 92 2.11 7.95 -8.55
C LEU A 92 2.17 7.51 -7.07
N ILE A 93 1.07 7.01 -6.51
CA ILE A 93 1.02 6.46 -5.15
C ILE A 93 1.93 5.23 -5.02
N TRP A 94 1.92 4.35 -6.02
CA TRP A 94 2.79 3.17 -6.03
C TRP A 94 4.27 3.54 -6.15
N LEU A 95 4.61 4.51 -7.01
CA LEU A 95 5.96 5.04 -7.12
C LEU A 95 6.41 5.67 -5.81
N SER A 96 5.55 6.46 -5.15
CA SER A 96 5.83 6.95 -3.80
C SER A 96 6.13 5.78 -2.87
N THR A 97 5.28 4.75 -2.84
CA THR A 97 5.43 3.57 -1.97
C THR A 97 6.76 2.84 -2.22
N ALA A 98 7.14 2.68 -3.48
CA ALA A 98 8.38 2.04 -3.87
C ALA A 98 9.63 2.86 -3.52
N LEU A 99 9.57 4.19 -3.64
CA LEU A 99 10.73 5.08 -3.51
C LEU A 99 10.90 5.69 -2.12
N LEU A 100 9.82 5.84 -1.35
CA LEU A 100 9.86 6.46 -0.03
C LEU A 100 9.58 5.42 1.06
N GLN A 101 8.43 4.74 0.98
CA GLN A 101 8.00 3.80 2.02
C GLN A 101 8.93 2.59 2.10
N LEU A 102 9.29 1.98 0.96
CA LEU A 102 10.17 0.81 0.90
C LEU A 102 11.59 1.09 1.48
N PRO A 103 12.29 2.17 1.10
CA PRO A 103 13.59 2.49 1.69
C PRO A 103 13.51 2.83 3.19
N MET A 104 12.48 3.56 3.62
CA MET A 104 12.28 3.85 5.05
C MET A 104 12.05 2.58 5.86
N HIS A 105 11.30 1.63 5.29
CA HIS A 105 11.06 0.33 5.90
C HIS A 105 12.35 -0.50 5.99
N ASN A 106 13.15 -0.52 4.91
CA ASN A 106 14.44 -1.19 4.90
C ASN A 106 15.44 -0.55 5.89
N LYS A 107 15.37 0.77 6.10
CA LYS A 107 16.19 1.49 7.08
C LYS A 107 15.85 1.09 8.53
N LEU A 108 14.57 0.85 8.84
CA LEU A 108 14.15 0.30 10.14
C LEU A 108 14.69 -1.12 10.36
N ASN A 109 14.83 -1.89 9.28
CA ASN A 109 15.38 -3.23 9.32
C ASN A 109 16.92 -3.23 9.54
N THR A 110 17.63 -2.23 9.02
CA THR A 110 19.11 -2.11 9.14
C THR A 110 19.57 -1.45 10.43
N LEU A 111 18.87 -0.44 10.96
CA LEU A 111 19.25 0.30 12.17
C LEU A 111 19.25 -0.51 13.48
N LYS A 112 18.87 -1.79 13.45
CA LYS A 112 18.76 -2.64 14.64
C LYS A 112 19.32 -4.04 14.47
N ASN A 113 20.13 -4.25 13.43
CA ASN A 113 20.93 -5.44 13.28
C ASN A 113 22.25 -5.22 14.07
N PRO A 114 22.55 -5.97 15.15
CA PRO A 114 23.76 -5.77 15.95
C PRO A 114 25.07 -6.08 15.21
N LYS A 115 25.01 -6.41 13.92
CA LYS A 115 26.17 -6.81 13.10
C LYS A 115 26.72 -5.70 12.20
N THR A 116 26.34 -4.44 12.39
CA THR A 116 26.92 -3.29 11.66
C THR A 116 27.86 -2.43 12.50
N VAL A 117 28.42 -2.99 13.58
CA VAL A 117 29.63 -2.48 14.24
C VAL A 117 30.75 -3.49 14.02
N ASN A 118 31.24 -3.54 12.78
CA ASN A 118 32.62 -3.89 12.39
C ASN A 118 32.66 -4.08 10.87
N ASN A 119 32.97 -3.00 10.17
CA ASN A 119 34.13 -2.90 9.30
C ASN A 119 34.29 -1.44 8.85
#